data_AF-A0A2V9P4K2-F1
#
_entry.id   AF-A0A2V9P4K2-F1
#
_cell.length_a   1.000
_cell.length_b   1.000
_cell.length_c   1.000
_cell.angle_alpha   90.00
_cell.angle_beta   90.00
_cell.angle_gamma   90.00
#
_symmetry.space_group_name_H-M   'P 1'
#
loop_
_entity.id
_entity.type
_entity.pdbx_description
1 polymer ?
#
loop_
_entity_poly.entity_id
_entity_poly.type
_entity_poly.pdbx_seq_one_letter_code
_entity_poly.pdbx_strand_id
1 'polypeptide(L)' 'HSTYRITFTYPVLNAAANVMFLISGGGHKAEMVKKALQDPAANLPCQGVQPAEGKLMWYLDQQAASKL' A
#
# COMPACT_ATOMS: atom_id res chain seq x y z
N HIS A 1 13.83 -1.38 -24.59
CA HIS A 1 12.55 -0.64 -24.59
C HIS A 1 12.59 0.40 -23.49
N SER A 2 12.44 1.69 -23.79
CA SER A 2 12.28 2.74 -22.77
C SER A 2 10.79 2.99 -22.55
N THR A 3 10.27 2.51 -21.43
CA THR A 3 8.89 2.80 -21.01
C THR A 3 8.87 4.07 -20.17
N TYR A 4 8.06 5.05 -20.56
CA TYR A 4 7.78 6.24 -19.76
C TYR A 4 6.49 6.04 -18.94
N ARG A 5 6.50 6.49 -17.68
CA ARG A 5 5.34 6.45 -16.78
C ARG A 5 5.00 7.84 -16.29
N ILE A 6 3.70 8.14 -16.24
CA ILE A 6 3.13 9.26 -15.52
C ILE A 6 2.45 8.67 -14.27
N THR A 7 2.71 9.25 -13.09
CA THR A 7 2.17 8.77 -11.81
C THR A 7 1.79 9.95 -10.94
N PHE A 8 0.81 9.75 -10.05
CA PHE A 8 0.55 10.68 -8.96
C PHE A 8 1.65 10.60 -7.90
N THR A 9 1.83 11.71 -7.20
CA THR A 9 2.77 11.87 -6.07
C THR A 9 2.01 11.88 -4.74
N TYR A 10 2.73 11.82 -3.62
CA TYR A 10 2.10 11.79 -2.30
C TYR A 10 1.14 12.94 -1.99
N PRO A 11 1.42 14.21 -2.35
CA PRO A 11 0.46 15.29 -2.11
C PRO A 11 -0.93 15.01 -2.72
N VAL A 12 -0.97 14.38 -3.91
CA VAL A 12 -2.23 14.02 -4.56
C VAL A 12 -2.88 12.82 -3.86
N LEU A 13 -2.11 11.77 -3.57
CA LEU A 13 -2.63 10.57 -2.90
C LEU A 13 -3.16 10.86 -1.50
N ASN A 14 -2.49 11.73 -0.74
CA ASN A 14 -2.83 12.06 0.65
C ASN A 14 -3.93 13.10 0.78
N ALA A 15 -4.36 13.74 -0.33
CA ALA A 15 -5.53 14.63 -0.37
C ALA A 15 -6.83 13.87 -0.72
N ALA A 16 -6.77 12.59 -1.05
CA ALA A 16 -7.93 11.81 -1.45
C ALA A 16 -8.85 11.47 -0.24
N ALA A 17 -10.16 11.51 -0.46
CA ALA A 17 -11.14 11.13 0.58
C ALA A 17 -11.03 9.65 0.99
N ASN A 18 -10.66 8.78 0.05
CA ASN A 18 -10.42 7.36 0.30
C ASN A 18 -9.24 6.88 -0.55
N VAL A 19 -8.33 6.13 0.07
CA VAL A 19 -7.27 5.37 -0.61
C VAL A 19 -7.40 3.91 -0.20
N MET A 20 -7.37 3.02 -1.19
CA MET A 20 -7.45 1.58 -0.97
C MET A 20 -6.26 0.87 -1.61
N PHE A 21 -5.52 0.13 -0.80
CA PHE A 21 -4.59 -0.88 -1.29
C PHE A 21 -5.33 -2.21 -1.43
N LEU A 22 -5.36 -2.76 -2.64
CA LEU A 22 -5.96 -4.07 -2.93
C LEU A 22 -4.85 -5.08 -3.22
N ILE A 23 -4.73 -6.11 -2.37
CA ILE A 23 -3.72 -7.16 -2.51
C ILE A 23 -4.39 -8.52 -2.49
N SER A 24 -4.08 -9.33 -3.50
CA SER A 24 -4.51 -10.72 -3.61
C SER A 24 -3.32 -11.65 -3.85
N GLY A 25 -3.39 -12.84 -3.25
CA GLY A 25 -2.39 -13.92 -3.33
C GLY A 25 -1.39 -13.93 -2.17
N GLY A 26 -0.81 -15.10 -1.92
CA GLY A 26 0.12 -15.34 -0.81
C GLY A 26 1.60 -15.18 -1.18
N GLY A 27 2.45 -15.96 -0.51
CA GLY A 27 3.90 -15.95 -0.72
C GLY A 27 4.53 -14.60 -0.39
N HIS A 28 5.33 -14.06 -1.31
CA HIS A 28 6.05 -12.80 -1.08
C HIS A 28 5.11 -11.60 -0.81
N LYS A 29 3.85 -11.66 -1.26
CA LYS A 29 2.88 -10.59 -1.03
C LYS A 29 2.42 -10.56 0.42
N ALA A 30 2.19 -11.71 1.03
CA ALA A 30 1.80 -11.79 2.44
C ALA A 30 2.91 -11.28 3.37
N GLU A 31 4.16 -11.65 3.08
CA GLU A 31 5.33 -11.10 3.80
C GLU A 31 5.45 -9.58 3.60
N MET A 32 5.20 -9.07 2.39
CA MET A 32 5.24 -7.64 2.11
C MET A 32 4.11 -6.87 2.80
N VAL A 33 2.91 -7.43 2.87
CA VAL A 33 1.78 -6.85 3.61
C VAL A 33 2.12 -6.77 5.09
N LYS A 34 2.62 -7.86 5.69
CA LYS A 34 3.11 -7.85 7.08
C LYS A 34 4.16 -6.77 7.29
N LYS A 35 5.18 -6.70 6.42
CA LYS A 35 6.24 -5.69 6.50
C LYS A 35 5.69 -4.27 6.40
N ALA A 36 4.81 -3.99 5.43
CA ALA A 36 4.24 -2.66 5.24
C ALA A 36 3.40 -2.20 6.44
N LEU A 37 2.68 -3.11 7.08
CA LEU A 37 1.78 -2.80 8.20
C LEU A 37 2.47 -2.79 9.57
N GLN A 38 3.53 -3.58 9.78
CA GLN A 38 4.12 -3.82 11.10
C GLN A 38 5.57 -3.29 11.25
N ASP A 39 6.27 -2.98 10.15
CA ASP A 39 7.66 -2.48 10.19
C ASP A 39 7.72 -1.02 9.70
N PRO A 40 7.61 -0.03 10.60
CA PRO A 40 7.70 1.40 10.22
C PRO A 40 9.10 1.81 9.73
N ALA A 41 10.15 1.04 10.07
CA ALA A 41 11.51 1.31 9.62
C ALA A 41 11.76 0.86 8.16
N ALA A 42 10.84 0.08 7.59
CA ALA A 42 10.92 -0.38 6.21
C ALA A 42 10.90 0.75 5.17
N ASN A 43 10.28 1.89 5.50
CA ASN A 43 10.18 3.09 4.66
C ASN A 43 9.75 2.80 3.21
N LEU A 44 8.68 2.02 3.05
CA LEU A 44 8.14 1.62 1.76
C LEU A 44 7.27 2.74 1.16
N PRO A 45 7.15 2.86 -0.18
CA PRO A 45 6.32 3.88 -0.80
C PRO A 45 4.85 3.88 -0.34
N CYS A 46 4.28 2.70 -0.06
CA CYS A 46 2.91 2.60 0.45
C CYS A 46 2.76 3.17 1.88
N GLN A 47 3.82 3.21 2.69
CA GLN A 47 3.81 3.80 4.03
C GLN A 47 3.82 5.33 3.99
N GLY A 48 4.23 5.94 2.87
CA GLY A 48 4.11 7.38 2.62
C GLY A 48 2.69 7.81 2.23
N VAL A 49 1.79 6.86 1.97
CA VAL A 49 0.39 7.13 1.66
C VAL A 49 -0.40 7.21 2.95
N GLN A 50 -0.64 8.42 3.41
CA GLN A 50 -1.31 8.76 4.66
C GLN A 50 -2.30 9.89 4.40
N PRO A 51 -3.53 9.58 3.96
CA PRO A 51 -4.57 10.59 3.75
C PRO A 51 -4.85 11.37 5.03
N ALA A 52 -4.65 12.69 5.00
CA ALA A 52 -4.72 13.52 6.21
C ALA A 52 -6.16 13.66 6.74
N GLU A 53 -7.11 13.84 5.82
CA GLU A 53 -8.55 13.97 6.12
C GLU A 53 -9.38 12.80 5.55
N GLY A 54 -8.71 11.83 4.95
CA GLY A 54 -9.32 10.69 4.26
C GLY A 54 -9.18 9.39 5.03
N LYS A 55 -9.66 8.30 4.41
CA LYS A 55 -9.49 6.94 4.93
C LYS A 55 -8.45 6.18 4.12
N LEU A 56 -7.55 5.50 4.83
CA LEU A 56 -6.68 4.49 4.25
C LEU A 56 -7.23 3.09 4.56
N MET A 57 -7.48 2.29 3.52
CA MET A 57 -8.03 0.94 3.65
C MET A 57 -7.10 -0.09 2.99
N TRP A 58 -6.95 -1.24 3.64
CA TRP A 58 -6.22 -2.39 3.12
C TRP A 58 -7.19 -3.54 2.88
N TYR A 59 -7.40 -3.89 1.63
CA TYR A 59 -8.28 -4.97 1.21
C TYR A 59 -7.41 -6.15 0.79
N LEU A 60 -7.48 -7.22 1.58
CA LEU A 60 -6.63 -8.38 1.47
C LEU A 60 -7.51 -9.61 1.29
N ASP A 61 -7.14 -10.52 0.39
CA ASP A 61 -7.67 -11.88 0.44
C ASP A 61 -7.00 -12.69 1.57
N GLN A 62 -7.54 -13.87 1.87
CA GLN A 62 -7.03 -14.72 2.94
C GLN A 62 -5.56 -15.09 2.75
N GLN A 63 -5.11 -15.27 1.50
CA GLN A 63 -3.72 -15.64 1.22
C GLN A 63 -2.77 -14.46 1.44
N ALA A 64 -3.15 -13.25 1.03
CA ALA A 64 -2.39 -12.02 1.26
C ALA A 64 -2.34 -11.65 2.75
N ALA A 65 -3.39 -12.00 3.50
CA ALA A 65 -3.44 -11.81 4.95
C ALA A 65 -2.78 -12.95 5.76
N SER A 66 -2.25 -14.01 5.12
CA SER A 66 -1.78 -15.23 5.81
C SER A 66 -0.61 -15.04 6.79
N LYS A 67 -0.04 -13.84 6.87
CA LYS A 67 1.11 -13.50 7.73
C LYS A 67 0.81 -12.36 8.73
N LEU A 68 -0.44 -11.88 8.75
CA LEU A 68 -0.91 -10.86 9.67
C LEU A 68 -1.35 -11.44 11.01
#